data_AF-A0A718S3L6-F1
#
_entry.id   AF-A0A718S3L6-F1
#
_cell.length_a   1.000
_cell.length_b   1.000
_cell.length_c   1.000
_cell.angle_alpha   90.00
_cell.angle_beta   90.00
_cell.angle_gamma   90.00
#
_symmetry.space_group_name_H-M   'P 1'
#
loop_
_entity.id
_entity.type
_entity.pdbx_description
1 polymer ?
#
loop_
_entity_poly.entity_id
_entity_poly.type
_entity_poly.pdbx_seq_one_letter_code
_entity_poly.pdbx_strand_id
1 'polypeptide(L)'
;MMNILLEELPHQEQALAAILASFTGIDHAQADHNHYANPLIKERYDDKANIDVKMETGTGKTYVYTRLMYELHQKYGLFKFVLVVPTPAIKEGARNFITSDYARQHFSQFYENTRMELCTINAGDFKVKSGRKNFPAQLLSFTDASRRDSHTIQVLLINAQMLNSASMTRDDYDQTLLGGLTSPVKGLQMTRPVVIIDEPHRFARDNKFYRAIQAIQPQMIVRFGATFPDIVEGKGKNKCVRKDYYRRQPQFDLNAVDSFNDGLVKGIDIYYPNLPEEQANNRYIVDSVTAKKLILRRGSKIAEVGVGENLADVDAGFEGSIEYAGSKMLSNDLELEAGMALVPGTFGASYQELIIQDAIDKHFDTEQANFLRSNEPENNAPRIKTLSLFFIDSIKSYRDDEGWLKVTFERLLKKKLTQLIDDYQRKT
;
A
#
# COMPACT_ATOMS: atom_id res chain seq x y z
N MET A 1 6.48 -7.18 -27.23
CA MET A 1 5.97 -6.43 -26.05
C MET A 1 4.82 -7.23 -25.48
N MET A 2 4.80 -7.47 -24.18
CA MET A 2 3.69 -8.15 -23.51
C MET A 2 2.56 -7.14 -23.33
N ASN A 3 1.45 -7.31 -24.06
CA ASN A 3 0.28 -6.45 -23.90
C ASN A 3 -0.44 -6.90 -22.63
N ILE A 4 -0.45 -6.05 -21.60
CA ILE A 4 -1.25 -6.26 -20.40
C ILE A 4 -2.69 -5.89 -20.77
N LEU A 5 -3.61 -6.84 -20.63
CA LEU A 5 -5.05 -6.60 -20.78
C LEU A 5 -5.65 -6.58 -19.38
N LEU A 6 -6.43 -5.54 -19.09
CA LEU A 6 -7.25 -5.48 -17.89
C LEU A 6 -8.60 -6.12 -18.20
N GLU A 7 -9.09 -6.93 -17.27
CA GLU A 7 -10.42 -7.54 -17.34
C GLU A 7 -11.32 -6.89 -16.30
N GLU A 8 -12.62 -6.79 -16.62
CA GLU A 8 -13.63 -6.33 -15.68
C GLU A 8 -13.99 -7.46 -14.72
N LEU A 9 -13.76 -7.24 -13.43
CA LEU A 9 -14.06 -8.24 -12.41
C LEU A 9 -15.38 -7.89 -11.70
N PRO A 10 -16.31 -8.86 -11.51
CA PRO A 10 -17.64 -8.59 -10.94
C PRO A 10 -17.61 -7.86 -9.59
N HIS A 11 -16.69 -8.21 -8.70
CA HIS A 11 -16.59 -7.55 -7.38
C HIS A 11 -16.15 -6.08 -7.48
N GLN A 12 -15.42 -5.70 -8.54
CA GLN A 12 -15.04 -4.32 -8.80
C GLN A 12 -16.23 -3.50 -9.28
N GLU A 13 -17.09 -4.09 -10.13
CA GLU A 13 -18.33 -3.45 -10.57
C GLU A 13 -19.33 -3.29 -9.42
N GLN A 14 -19.47 -4.31 -8.58
CA GLN A 14 -20.30 -4.24 -7.37
C GLN A 14 -19.82 -3.14 -6.42
N ALA A 15 -18.50 -3.01 -6.23
CA ALA A 15 -17.92 -1.92 -5.44
C ALA A 15 -18.30 -0.54 -6.03
N LEU A 16 -18.14 -0.35 -7.34
CA LEU A 16 -18.51 0.89 -8.03
C LEU A 16 -20.00 1.20 -7.90
N ALA A 17 -20.86 0.20 -8.13
CA ALA A 17 -22.30 0.34 -8.00
C ALA A 17 -22.70 0.74 -6.58
N ALA A 18 -22.10 0.13 -5.56
CA ALA A 18 -22.36 0.45 -4.16
C ALA A 18 -21.94 1.87 -3.78
N ILE A 19 -20.78 2.33 -4.29
CA ILE A 19 -20.31 3.72 -4.08
C ILE A 19 -21.27 4.71 -4.75
N LEU A 20 -21.66 4.46 -6.01
CA LEU A 20 -22.55 5.33 -6.76
C LEU A 20 -23.96 5.37 -6.17
N ALA A 21 -24.48 4.24 -5.68
CA ALA A 21 -25.76 4.19 -4.97
C ALA A 21 -25.72 4.96 -3.63
N SER A 22 -24.53 5.05 -3.01
CA SER A 22 -24.30 5.76 -1.75
C SER A 22 -23.95 7.24 -1.94
N PHE A 23 -23.74 7.68 -3.18
CA PHE A 23 -23.45 9.07 -3.52
C PHE A 23 -24.69 9.95 -3.28
N THR A 24 -24.50 11.08 -2.59
CA THR A 24 -25.61 11.96 -2.19
C THR A 24 -26.16 12.80 -3.34
N GLY A 25 -25.48 12.86 -4.48
CA GLY A 25 -25.88 13.61 -5.66
C GLY A 25 -25.36 15.04 -5.69
N ILE A 26 -25.62 15.73 -6.80
CA ILE A 26 -25.25 17.14 -6.99
C ILE A 26 -26.34 18.07 -6.46
N ASP A 27 -25.91 19.12 -5.77
CA ASP A 27 -26.75 20.20 -5.27
C ASP A 27 -26.97 21.24 -6.38
N HIS A 28 -28.19 21.26 -6.92
CA HIS A 28 -28.63 22.19 -7.95
C HIS A 28 -29.39 23.40 -7.39
N ALA A 29 -29.45 23.57 -6.06
CA ALA A 29 -30.23 24.65 -5.45
C ALA A 29 -29.64 26.04 -5.69
N GLN A 30 -28.35 26.14 -6.02
CA GLN A 30 -27.65 27.39 -6.31
C GLN A 30 -26.98 27.32 -7.69
N ALA A 31 -27.07 28.42 -8.44
CA ALA A 31 -26.35 28.55 -9.71
C ALA A 31 -24.83 28.59 -9.45
N ASP A 32 -24.11 27.57 -9.91
CA ASP A 32 -22.66 27.48 -9.73
C ASP A 32 -21.90 27.98 -10.98
N HIS A 33 -21.43 29.21 -10.88
CA HIS A 33 -20.66 29.90 -11.92
C HIS A 33 -19.15 29.68 -11.81
N ASN A 34 -18.66 28.95 -10.79
CA ASN A 34 -17.23 28.71 -10.66
C ASN A 34 -16.78 27.59 -11.62
N HIS A 35 -16.15 27.98 -12.73
CA HIS A 35 -15.66 27.02 -13.71
C HIS A 35 -14.36 26.30 -13.30
N TYR A 36 -13.70 26.71 -12.21
CA TYR A 36 -12.43 26.13 -11.75
C TYR A 36 -12.62 25.13 -10.60
N ALA A 37 -13.86 24.91 -10.18
CA ALA A 37 -14.23 24.04 -9.07
C ALA A 37 -15.24 22.99 -9.49
N ASN A 38 -15.27 21.88 -8.76
CA ASN A 38 -16.34 20.90 -8.90
C ASN A 38 -17.73 21.52 -8.64
N PRO A 39 -18.78 20.98 -9.28
CA PRO A 39 -20.15 21.25 -8.86
C PRO A 39 -20.36 20.87 -7.39
N LEU A 40 -21.33 21.53 -6.75
CA LEU A 40 -21.60 21.32 -5.33
C LEU A 40 -22.22 19.95 -5.08
N ILE A 41 -21.72 19.21 -4.10
CA ILE A 41 -22.27 17.92 -3.66
C ILE A 41 -23.30 18.17 -2.54
N LYS A 42 -24.38 17.37 -2.50
CA LYS A 42 -25.35 17.37 -1.39
C LYS A 42 -24.71 16.81 -0.11
N GLU A 43 -25.08 17.33 1.05
CA GLU A 43 -24.47 16.97 2.35
C GLU A 43 -22.94 17.18 2.40
N ARG A 44 -22.38 18.00 1.51
CA ARG A 44 -20.94 18.32 1.50
C ARG A 44 -20.49 18.82 2.88
N TYR A 45 -19.25 18.47 3.24
CA TYR A 45 -18.65 18.78 4.55
C TYR A 45 -19.26 18.03 5.74
N ASP A 46 -20.19 17.09 5.51
CA ASP A 46 -20.76 16.20 6.52
C ASP A 46 -20.34 14.73 6.25
N ASP A 47 -20.26 13.93 7.31
CA ASP A 47 -19.93 12.50 7.23
C ASP A 47 -20.94 11.72 6.37
N LYS A 48 -22.18 12.21 6.21
CA LYS A 48 -23.18 11.64 5.30
C LYS A 48 -22.78 11.69 3.83
N ALA A 49 -21.95 12.64 3.40
CA ALA A 49 -21.42 12.63 2.04
C ALA A 49 -20.26 11.65 1.89
N ASN A 50 -19.49 11.39 2.95
CA ASN A 50 -18.31 10.54 2.89
C ASN A 50 -18.67 9.05 2.74
N ILE A 51 -17.79 8.27 2.12
CA ILE A 51 -18.00 6.86 1.79
C ILE A 51 -16.79 6.03 2.22
N ASP A 52 -17.05 4.87 2.81
CA ASP A 52 -16.03 3.88 3.15
C ASP A 52 -16.19 2.61 2.32
N VAL A 53 -15.11 2.19 1.66
CA VAL A 53 -15.05 1.02 0.79
C VAL A 53 -14.02 0.05 1.36
N LYS A 54 -14.51 -1.05 1.92
CA LYS A 54 -13.66 -2.10 2.46
C LYS A 54 -13.41 -3.16 1.39
N MET A 55 -12.14 -3.32 1.02
CA MET A 55 -11.70 -4.25 -0.01
C MET A 55 -10.36 -4.86 0.39
N GLU A 56 -10.28 -6.19 0.34
CA GLU A 56 -9.07 -6.92 0.68
C GLU A 56 -7.87 -6.54 -0.23
N THR A 57 -6.66 -6.73 0.27
CA THR A 57 -5.43 -6.55 -0.51
C THR A 57 -5.40 -7.53 -1.69
N GLY A 58 -4.94 -7.06 -2.85
CA GLY A 58 -4.90 -7.87 -4.07
C GLY A 58 -6.21 -7.93 -4.88
N THR A 59 -7.32 -7.35 -4.39
CA THR A 59 -8.62 -7.37 -5.10
C THR A 59 -8.84 -6.23 -6.10
N GLY A 60 -7.86 -5.34 -6.28
CA GLY A 60 -7.91 -4.28 -7.29
C GLY A 60 -8.48 -2.94 -6.84
N LYS A 61 -8.29 -2.54 -5.57
CA LYS A 61 -8.66 -1.20 -5.05
C LYS A 61 -8.25 -0.04 -5.97
N THR A 62 -7.03 -0.09 -6.49
CA THR A 62 -6.47 0.91 -7.42
C THR A 62 -7.30 1.07 -8.69
N TYR A 63 -7.74 -0.05 -9.27
CA TYR A 63 -8.63 -0.03 -10.42
C TYR A 63 -9.97 0.63 -10.07
N VAL A 64 -10.57 0.24 -8.93
CA VAL A 64 -11.90 0.72 -8.52
C VAL A 64 -11.89 2.23 -8.28
N TYR A 65 -10.93 2.79 -7.53
CA TYR A 65 -10.93 4.24 -7.31
C TYR A 65 -10.60 5.02 -8.59
N THR A 66 -9.80 4.47 -9.51
CA THR A 66 -9.53 5.11 -10.80
C THR A 66 -10.78 5.13 -11.66
N ARG A 67 -11.49 4.00 -11.77
CA ARG A 67 -12.77 3.91 -12.48
C ARG A 67 -13.84 4.79 -11.82
N LEU A 68 -13.85 4.90 -10.50
CA LEU A 68 -14.76 5.80 -9.77
C LEU A 68 -14.61 7.26 -10.21
N MET A 69 -13.37 7.74 -10.41
CA MET A 69 -13.16 9.12 -10.89
C MET A 69 -13.78 9.34 -12.27
N TYR A 70 -13.68 8.35 -13.17
CA TYR A 70 -14.35 8.38 -14.48
C TYR A 70 -15.87 8.35 -14.34
N GLU A 71 -16.42 7.46 -13.52
CA GLU A 71 -17.87 7.35 -13.28
C GLU A 71 -18.46 8.65 -12.71
N LEU A 72 -17.81 9.22 -11.70
CA LEU A 72 -18.25 10.48 -11.09
C LEU A 72 -18.16 11.66 -12.05
N HIS A 73 -17.17 11.64 -12.94
CA HIS A 73 -17.05 12.63 -14.00
C HIS A 73 -18.17 12.52 -15.02
N GLN A 74 -18.37 11.33 -15.60
CA GLN A 74 -19.36 11.10 -16.64
C GLN A 74 -20.80 11.36 -16.13
N LYS A 75 -21.12 10.92 -14.91
CA LYS A 75 -22.48 11.00 -14.36
C LYS A 75 -22.79 12.36 -13.71
N TYR A 76 -21.79 13.01 -13.11
CA TYR A 76 -22.03 14.18 -12.25
C TYR A 76 -21.17 15.41 -12.58
N GLY A 77 -20.28 15.32 -13.57
CA GLY A 77 -19.41 16.43 -13.97
C GLY A 77 -18.32 16.76 -12.95
N LEU A 78 -18.05 15.87 -11.98
CA LEU A 78 -16.94 16.02 -11.04
C LEU A 78 -15.62 15.81 -11.79
N PHE A 79 -14.66 16.72 -11.65
CA PHE A 79 -13.40 16.67 -12.41
C PHE A 79 -12.16 17.04 -11.60
N LYS A 80 -12.29 17.49 -10.35
CA LYS A 80 -11.16 17.76 -9.43
C LYS A 80 -11.11 16.70 -8.34
N PHE A 81 -10.10 15.83 -8.40
CA PHE A 81 -9.88 14.78 -7.42
C PHE A 81 -8.51 14.94 -6.75
N VAL A 82 -8.44 14.71 -5.44
CA VAL A 82 -7.17 14.63 -4.71
C VAL A 82 -7.02 13.21 -4.18
N LEU A 83 -6.08 12.46 -4.75
CA LEU A 83 -5.74 11.10 -4.33
C LEU A 83 -4.62 11.16 -3.29
N VAL A 84 -4.95 10.82 -2.05
CA VAL A 84 -4.04 10.85 -0.90
C VAL A 84 -3.62 9.44 -0.53
N VAL A 85 -2.31 9.21 -0.53
CA VAL A 85 -1.70 7.91 -0.21
C VAL A 85 -0.75 8.05 0.99
N PRO A 86 -0.50 7.00 1.79
CA PRO A 86 0.28 7.15 3.02
C PRO A 86 1.78 7.24 2.75
N THR A 87 2.30 6.52 1.75
CA THR A 87 3.75 6.38 1.51
C THR A 87 4.16 6.75 0.08
N PRO A 88 5.42 7.14 -0.16
CA PRO A 88 5.96 7.33 -1.51
C PRO A 88 5.85 6.07 -2.39
N ALA A 89 6.05 4.87 -1.82
CA ALA A 89 5.96 3.63 -2.59
C ALA A 89 4.55 3.37 -3.15
N ILE A 90 3.52 3.56 -2.32
CA ILE A 90 2.12 3.46 -2.77
C ILE A 90 1.82 4.55 -3.80
N LYS A 91 2.38 5.76 -3.63
CA LYS A 91 2.27 6.84 -4.60
C LYS A 91 2.82 6.46 -5.98
N GLU A 92 4.01 5.88 -6.04
CA GLU A 92 4.59 5.43 -7.31
C GLU A 92 3.80 4.28 -7.93
N GLY A 93 3.29 3.34 -7.12
CA GLY A 93 2.39 2.29 -7.59
C GLY A 93 1.11 2.85 -8.24
N ALA A 94 0.42 3.74 -7.54
CA ALA A 94 -0.79 4.41 -8.05
C ALA A 94 -0.50 5.23 -9.32
N ARG A 95 0.61 5.99 -9.32
CA ARG A 95 1.06 6.76 -10.48
C ARG A 95 1.28 5.86 -11.68
N ASN A 96 2.08 4.81 -11.51
CA ASN A 96 2.43 3.88 -12.59
C ASN A 96 1.18 3.24 -13.20
N PHE A 97 0.22 2.81 -12.38
CA PHE A 97 -1.04 2.26 -12.88
C PHE A 97 -1.84 3.31 -13.69
N ILE A 98 -2.14 4.47 -13.09
CA ILE A 98 -2.98 5.51 -13.72
C ILE A 98 -2.36 6.02 -15.03
N THR A 99 -1.03 6.13 -15.11
CA THR A 99 -0.35 6.64 -16.31
C THR A 99 0.00 5.57 -17.34
N SER A 100 -0.21 4.29 -17.04
CA SER A 100 0.14 3.21 -17.95
C SER A 100 -0.72 3.22 -19.22
N ASP A 101 -0.12 2.83 -20.35
CA ASP A 101 -0.82 2.79 -21.63
C ASP A 101 -1.96 1.75 -21.62
N TYR A 102 -1.77 0.61 -20.96
CA TYR A 102 -2.80 -0.42 -20.84
C TYR A 102 -4.01 0.07 -20.04
N ALA A 103 -3.81 0.81 -18.94
CA ALA A 103 -4.91 1.34 -18.16
C ALA A 103 -5.66 2.43 -18.93
N ARG A 104 -4.92 3.32 -19.60
CA ARG A 104 -5.52 4.35 -20.46
C ARG A 104 -6.33 3.75 -21.61
N GLN A 105 -5.77 2.75 -22.29
CA GLN A 105 -6.47 2.02 -23.35
C GLN A 105 -7.73 1.35 -22.80
N HIS A 106 -7.64 0.68 -21.66
CA HIS A 106 -8.78 0.05 -20.99
C HIS A 106 -9.89 1.06 -20.70
N PHE A 107 -9.60 2.15 -19.98
CA PHE A 107 -10.62 3.15 -19.64
C PHE A 107 -11.18 3.88 -20.87
N SER A 108 -10.39 4.06 -21.92
CA SER A 108 -10.88 4.69 -23.16
C SER A 108 -11.99 3.90 -23.87
N GLN A 109 -12.09 2.59 -23.62
CA GLN A 109 -13.17 1.76 -24.17
C GLN A 109 -14.53 2.06 -23.52
N PHE A 110 -14.52 2.54 -22.26
CA PHE A 110 -15.74 2.83 -21.50
C PHE A 110 -16.05 4.33 -21.44
N TYR A 111 -15.03 5.18 -21.52
CA TYR A 111 -15.13 6.63 -21.35
C TYR A 111 -14.50 7.33 -22.55
N GLU A 112 -15.21 7.29 -23.69
CA GLU A 112 -14.77 7.92 -24.92
C GLU A 112 -14.43 9.41 -24.72
N ASN A 113 -13.37 9.86 -25.39
CA ASN A 113 -12.90 11.24 -25.37
C ASN A 113 -12.59 11.79 -23.97
N THR A 114 -12.49 10.95 -22.92
CA THR A 114 -12.18 11.39 -21.56
C THR A 114 -10.77 10.95 -21.18
N ARG A 115 -9.93 11.90 -20.76
CA ARG A 115 -8.56 11.63 -20.30
C ARG A 115 -8.36 12.04 -18.85
N MET A 116 -7.48 11.33 -18.16
CA MET A 116 -7.06 11.66 -16.80
C MET A 116 -5.70 12.35 -16.82
N GLU A 117 -5.66 13.61 -16.37
CA GLU A 117 -4.45 14.37 -16.14
C GLU A 117 -4.00 14.17 -14.69
N LEU A 118 -2.88 13.47 -14.51
CA LEU A 118 -2.32 13.17 -13.21
C LEU A 118 -1.24 14.18 -12.83
N CYS A 119 -1.55 15.07 -11.91
CA CYS A 119 -0.61 16.00 -11.30
C CYS A 119 0.02 15.36 -10.07
N THR A 120 1.35 15.21 -10.04
CA THR A 120 2.08 14.68 -8.89
C THR A 120 2.91 15.76 -8.23
N ILE A 121 2.84 15.87 -6.90
CA ILE A 121 3.64 16.83 -6.13
C ILE A 121 4.58 16.09 -5.17
N ASN A 122 5.83 16.56 -5.13
CA ASN A 122 6.90 16.11 -4.25
C ASN A 122 7.49 17.29 -3.47
N ALA A 123 8.16 17.00 -2.36
CA ALA A 123 8.84 18.02 -1.56
C ALA A 123 9.91 18.79 -2.36
N GLY A 124 10.56 18.12 -3.31
CA GLY A 124 11.54 18.74 -4.20
C GLY A 124 10.97 19.79 -5.15
N ASP A 125 9.67 19.74 -5.45
CA ASP A 125 9.03 20.61 -6.45
C ASP A 125 8.82 22.04 -5.93
N PHE A 126 8.85 22.22 -4.61
CA PHE A 126 8.77 23.52 -3.93
C PHE A 126 10.14 24.18 -3.70
N LYS A 127 11.23 23.58 -4.21
CA LYS A 127 12.58 24.15 -4.04
C LYS A 127 12.68 25.49 -4.80
N VAL A 128 13.14 26.50 -4.09
CA VAL A 128 13.43 27.84 -4.63
C VAL A 128 14.63 27.75 -5.56
N LYS A 129 14.41 27.89 -6.88
CA LYS A 129 15.49 27.85 -7.89
C LYS A 129 16.07 29.24 -8.23
N SER A 130 15.36 30.33 -7.94
CA SER A 130 15.71 31.69 -8.40
C SER A 130 15.52 32.78 -7.34
N GLY A 131 15.55 32.43 -6.06
CA GLY A 131 15.23 33.34 -4.95
C GLY A 131 13.74 33.66 -4.79
N ARG A 132 12.90 33.28 -5.75
CA ARG A 132 11.44 33.38 -5.70
C ARG A 132 10.78 32.08 -5.27
N LYS A 133 9.82 32.19 -4.36
CA LYS A 133 8.93 31.09 -3.93
C LYS A 133 7.76 31.01 -4.91
N ASN A 134 7.88 30.12 -5.88
CA ASN A 134 6.82 29.84 -6.84
C ASN A 134 6.08 28.53 -6.49
N PHE A 135 4.87 28.38 -7.01
CA PHE A 135 4.14 27.12 -6.91
C PHE A 135 4.71 26.08 -7.87
N PRO A 136 4.60 24.78 -7.54
CA PRO A 136 4.83 23.71 -8.50
C PRO A 136 3.90 23.87 -9.71
N ALA A 137 4.43 23.64 -10.91
CA ALA A 137 3.64 23.73 -12.16
C ALA A 137 2.43 22.79 -12.14
N GLN A 138 2.56 21.63 -11.49
CA GLN A 138 1.51 20.62 -11.34
C GLN A 138 0.39 21.10 -10.42
N LEU A 139 0.70 21.89 -9.39
CA LEU A 139 -0.31 22.52 -8.54
C LEU A 139 -1.08 23.58 -9.31
N LEU A 140 -0.38 24.39 -10.11
CA LEU A 140 -0.98 25.38 -10.99
C LEU A 140 -1.88 24.71 -12.02
N SER A 141 -1.41 23.69 -12.75
CA SER A 141 -2.23 22.94 -13.71
C SER A 141 -3.51 22.40 -13.05
N PHE A 142 -3.35 21.76 -11.89
CA PHE A 142 -4.48 21.22 -11.14
C PHE A 142 -5.44 22.30 -10.65
N THR A 143 -4.99 23.47 -10.22
CA THR A 143 -5.89 24.52 -9.70
C THR A 143 -6.54 25.33 -10.81
N ASP A 144 -5.80 25.59 -11.89
CA ASP A 144 -6.23 26.45 -13.00
C ASP A 144 -7.07 25.73 -14.06
N ALA A 145 -7.08 24.39 -14.06
CA ALA A 145 -7.92 23.65 -14.99
C ALA A 145 -9.41 23.99 -14.83
N SER A 146 -10.09 24.14 -15.96
CA SER A 146 -11.49 24.57 -16.00
C SER A 146 -12.41 23.43 -16.40
N ARG A 147 -13.61 23.36 -15.81
CA ARG A 147 -14.71 22.47 -16.21
C ARG A 147 -15.16 22.66 -17.65
N ARG A 148 -14.75 23.75 -18.31
CA ARG A 148 -14.98 23.98 -19.74
C ARG A 148 -14.24 22.96 -20.60
N ASP A 149 -13.13 22.41 -20.12
CA ASP A 149 -12.54 21.21 -20.68
C ASP A 149 -13.27 19.98 -20.09
N SER A 150 -14.42 19.65 -20.67
CA SER A 150 -15.26 18.53 -20.26
C SER A 150 -14.67 17.15 -20.58
N HIS A 151 -13.50 17.11 -21.21
CA HIS A 151 -12.82 15.89 -21.64
C HIS A 151 -11.68 15.51 -20.69
N THR A 152 -11.38 16.35 -19.69
CA THR A 152 -10.22 16.14 -18.82
C THR A 152 -10.62 16.04 -17.35
N ILE A 153 -10.29 14.90 -16.74
CA ILE A 153 -10.33 14.67 -15.30
C ILE A 153 -8.99 15.08 -14.71
N GLN A 154 -9.00 15.96 -13.71
CA GLN A 154 -7.81 16.45 -13.02
C GLN A 154 -7.63 15.71 -11.70
N VAL A 155 -6.48 15.05 -11.55
CA VAL A 155 -6.16 14.27 -10.36
C VAL A 155 -4.86 14.74 -9.75
N LEU A 156 -4.91 15.27 -8.53
CA LEU A 156 -3.72 15.54 -7.74
C LEU A 156 -3.38 14.32 -6.89
N LEU A 157 -2.27 13.65 -7.22
CA LEU A 157 -1.71 12.55 -6.44
C LEU A 157 -0.62 13.06 -5.50
N ILE A 158 -0.87 12.92 -4.20
CA ILE A 158 -0.01 13.44 -3.13
C ILE A 158 0.08 12.44 -1.97
N ASN A 159 1.25 12.36 -1.34
CA ASN A 159 1.37 11.56 -0.11
C ASN A 159 1.04 12.40 1.13
N ALA A 160 0.64 11.71 2.21
CA ALA A 160 0.21 12.31 3.47
C ALA A 160 1.23 13.30 4.05
N GLN A 161 2.51 12.93 4.00
CA GLN A 161 3.61 13.75 4.51
C GLN A 161 3.73 15.07 3.73
N MET A 162 3.59 15.02 2.41
CA MET A 162 3.69 16.20 1.57
C MET A 162 2.51 17.15 1.77
N LEU A 163 1.28 16.61 1.87
CA LEU A 163 0.09 17.39 2.14
C LEU A 163 0.18 18.14 3.48
N ASN A 164 0.78 17.49 4.50
CA ASN A 164 1.01 18.08 5.82
C ASN A 164 2.32 18.92 5.92
N SER A 165 3.02 19.16 4.81
CA SER A 165 4.30 19.89 4.84
C SER A 165 4.11 21.40 4.99
N ALA A 166 5.12 22.08 5.54
CA ALA A 166 5.13 23.54 5.66
C ALA A 166 4.98 24.25 4.30
N SER A 167 5.49 23.65 3.22
CA SER A 167 5.33 24.17 1.87
C SER A 167 3.87 24.18 1.42
N MET A 168 3.05 23.21 1.84
CA MET A 168 1.62 23.21 1.52
C MET A 168 0.82 24.19 2.38
N THR A 169 1.20 24.37 3.65
CA THR A 169 0.42 25.16 4.62
C THR A 169 0.77 26.64 4.68
N ARG A 170 1.93 27.05 4.15
CA ARG A 170 2.32 28.46 4.11
C ARG A 170 1.49 29.28 3.13
N ASP A 171 1.57 30.59 3.25
CA ASP A 171 0.83 31.58 2.46
C ASP A 171 1.71 32.75 1.97
N ASP A 172 3.04 32.55 1.93
CA ASP A 172 4.04 33.56 1.60
C ASP A 172 4.71 33.30 0.23
N TYR A 173 3.99 32.71 -0.73
CA TYR A 173 4.48 32.53 -2.10
C TYR A 173 4.42 33.85 -2.88
N ASP A 174 5.45 34.09 -3.70
CA ASP A 174 5.57 35.30 -4.53
C ASP A 174 4.64 35.26 -5.75
N GLN A 175 4.28 34.05 -6.18
CA GLN A 175 3.28 33.79 -7.21
C GLN A 175 1.90 33.66 -6.57
N THR A 176 0.85 34.04 -7.30
CA THR A 176 -0.55 33.81 -6.91
C THR A 176 -1.18 32.70 -7.74
N LEU A 177 -2.05 31.92 -7.10
CA LEU A 177 -3.03 31.05 -7.76
C LEU A 177 -4.26 31.89 -8.17
N LEU A 178 -5.19 31.27 -8.89
CA LEU A 178 -6.50 31.87 -9.16
C LEU A 178 -7.13 32.49 -7.91
N GLY A 179 -7.70 33.68 -8.07
CA GLY A 179 -8.28 34.45 -6.96
C GLY A 179 -7.25 35.21 -6.12
N GLY A 180 -5.99 35.31 -6.54
CA GLY A 180 -4.94 36.05 -5.83
C GLY A 180 -4.38 35.31 -4.61
N LEU A 181 -4.60 34.00 -4.53
CA LEU A 181 -4.20 33.21 -3.38
C LEU A 181 -2.71 32.88 -3.39
N THR A 182 -2.06 33.07 -2.25
CA THR A 182 -0.64 32.76 -2.04
C THR A 182 -0.42 31.47 -1.24
N SER A 183 -1.48 30.69 -0.97
CA SER A 183 -1.40 29.44 -0.20
C SER A 183 -1.85 28.22 -1.02
N PRO A 184 -1.06 27.13 -1.08
CA PRO A 184 -1.45 25.90 -1.77
C PRO A 184 -2.73 25.28 -1.22
N VAL A 185 -2.87 25.19 0.10
CA VAL A 185 -4.08 24.63 0.74
C VAL A 185 -5.32 25.44 0.37
N LYS A 186 -5.25 26.77 0.40
CA LYS A 186 -6.38 27.63 -0.02
C LYS A 186 -6.71 27.45 -1.50
N GLY A 187 -5.69 27.28 -2.34
CA GLY A 187 -5.87 26.95 -3.76
C GLY A 187 -6.64 25.65 -3.96
N LEU A 188 -6.27 24.60 -3.22
CA LEU A 188 -6.99 23.33 -3.25
C LEU A 188 -8.42 23.46 -2.72
N GLN A 189 -8.65 24.22 -1.64
CA GLN A 189 -10.01 24.49 -1.13
C GLN A 189 -10.91 25.10 -2.22
N MET A 190 -10.40 26.06 -2.99
CA MET A 190 -11.17 26.70 -4.06
C MET A 190 -11.62 25.74 -5.16
N THR A 191 -10.92 24.62 -5.37
CA THR A 191 -11.30 23.60 -6.37
C THR A 191 -12.48 22.72 -5.93
N ARG A 192 -12.91 22.82 -4.66
CA ARG A 192 -13.96 21.99 -4.05
C ARG A 192 -13.74 20.48 -4.31
N PRO A 193 -12.59 19.94 -3.90
CA PRO A 193 -12.15 18.63 -4.35
C PRO A 193 -13.00 17.50 -3.76
N VAL A 194 -13.07 16.39 -4.49
CA VAL A 194 -13.37 15.08 -3.91
C VAL A 194 -12.03 14.45 -3.52
N VAL A 195 -11.90 14.04 -2.26
CA VAL A 195 -10.68 13.36 -1.79
C VAL A 195 -10.90 11.86 -1.81
N ILE A 196 -9.94 11.14 -2.39
CA ILE A 196 -9.84 9.69 -2.30
C ILE A 196 -8.65 9.36 -1.39
N ILE A 197 -8.86 8.54 -0.37
CA ILE A 197 -7.80 8.08 0.54
C ILE A 197 -7.55 6.60 0.30
N ASP A 198 -6.31 6.25 0.00
CA ASP A 198 -5.85 4.86 -0.01
C ASP A 198 -5.24 4.50 1.36
N GLU A 199 -5.49 3.29 1.84
CA GLU A 199 -5.03 2.77 3.13
C GLU A 199 -5.42 3.64 4.35
N PRO A 200 -6.74 3.80 4.63
CA PRO A 200 -7.26 4.70 5.66
C PRO A 200 -6.81 4.37 7.08
N HIS A 201 -6.34 3.15 7.37
CA HIS A 201 -5.74 2.81 8.66
C HIS A 201 -4.54 3.71 9.04
N ARG A 202 -3.89 4.35 8.06
CA ARG A 202 -2.82 5.35 8.27
C ARG A 202 -3.34 6.78 8.52
N PHE A 203 -4.66 7.00 8.43
CA PHE A 203 -5.32 8.30 8.47
C PHE A 203 -6.42 8.34 9.55
N ALA A 204 -6.10 7.90 10.76
CA ALA A 204 -6.98 8.08 11.92
C ALA A 204 -7.37 9.56 12.08
N ARG A 205 -8.64 9.85 12.39
CA ARG A 205 -9.19 11.21 12.32
C ARG A 205 -8.52 12.21 13.26
N ASP A 206 -8.03 11.73 14.38
CA ASP A 206 -7.31 12.53 15.37
C ASP A 206 -5.87 12.84 14.97
N ASN A 207 -5.33 12.17 13.94
CA ASN A 207 -3.96 12.31 13.52
C ASN A 207 -3.73 13.55 12.61
N LYS A 208 -2.47 13.98 12.52
CA LYS A 208 -2.08 15.17 11.74
C LYS A 208 -2.37 15.05 10.24
N PHE A 209 -2.28 13.84 9.68
CA PHE A 209 -2.46 13.62 8.24
C PHE A 209 -3.92 13.76 7.84
N TYR A 210 -4.85 13.24 8.64
CA TYR A 210 -6.27 13.42 8.43
C TYR A 210 -6.67 14.89 8.60
N ARG A 211 -6.11 15.61 9.59
CA ARG A 211 -6.32 17.06 9.72
C ARG A 211 -5.83 17.84 8.50
N ALA A 212 -4.71 17.45 7.89
CA ALA A 212 -4.22 18.06 6.65
C ALA A 212 -5.17 17.82 5.46
N ILE A 213 -5.83 16.65 5.41
CA ILE A 213 -6.90 16.37 4.44
C ILE A 213 -8.13 17.25 4.71
N GLN A 214 -8.55 17.38 5.97
CA GLN A 214 -9.67 18.26 6.31
C GLN A 214 -9.35 19.74 6.02
N ALA A 215 -8.08 20.14 6.13
CA ALA A 215 -7.64 21.50 5.85
C ALA A 215 -7.87 21.91 4.39
N ILE A 216 -7.92 20.97 3.42
CA ILE A 216 -8.26 21.30 2.02
C ILE A 216 -9.78 21.35 1.75
N GLN A 217 -10.62 21.24 2.81
CA GLN A 217 -12.09 21.31 2.77
C GLN A 217 -12.71 20.48 1.64
N PRO A 218 -12.48 19.15 1.63
CA PRO A 218 -13.09 18.28 0.64
C PRO A 218 -14.61 18.33 0.74
N GLN A 219 -15.29 18.33 -0.40
CA GLN A 219 -16.76 18.19 -0.41
C GLN A 219 -17.19 16.80 0.07
N MET A 220 -16.38 15.80 -0.28
CA MET A 220 -16.58 14.38 0.00
C MET A 220 -15.22 13.71 0.15
N ILE A 221 -15.14 12.74 1.05
CA ILE A 221 -14.01 11.83 1.22
C ILE A 221 -14.48 10.40 0.93
N VAL A 222 -13.78 9.69 0.05
CA VAL A 222 -13.96 8.27 -0.21
C VAL A 222 -12.72 7.51 0.26
N ARG A 223 -12.85 6.60 1.22
CA ARG A 223 -11.73 5.82 1.77
C ARG A 223 -11.73 4.39 1.25
N PHE A 224 -10.61 3.92 0.72
CA PHE A 224 -10.42 2.56 0.21
C PHE A 224 -9.36 1.82 1.03
N GLY A 225 -9.70 0.67 1.59
CA GLY A 225 -8.73 -0.14 2.32
C GLY A 225 -9.25 -1.49 2.78
N ALA A 226 -8.34 -2.40 3.11
CA ALA A 226 -8.72 -3.65 3.80
C ALA A 226 -8.97 -3.39 5.29
N THR A 227 -8.22 -2.45 5.86
CA THR A 227 -8.22 -2.10 7.28
C THR A 227 -8.59 -0.63 7.49
N PHE A 228 -9.34 -0.37 8.55
CA PHE A 228 -9.78 0.96 8.96
C PHE A 228 -9.32 1.27 10.39
N PRO A 229 -9.10 2.56 10.73
CA PRO A 229 -8.74 2.96 12.08
C PRO A 229 -9.75 2.47 13.11
N ASP A 230 -9.27 2.20 14.31
CA ASP A 230 -10.13 1.93 15.47
C ASP A 230 -10.45 3.24 16.19
N ILE A 231 -11.68 3.32 16.70
CA ILE A 231 -12.11 4.37 17.62
C ILE A 231 -12.63 3.73 18.90
N VAL A 232 -12.31 4.41 20.00
CA VAL A 232 -12.74 4.01 21.34
C VAL A 232 -13.98 4.81 21.71
N GLU A 233 -15.06 4.12 22.02
CA GLU A 233 -16.29 4.71 22.55
C GLU A 233 -16.51 4.31 24.01
N GLY A 234 -17.05 5.23 24.80
CA GLY A 234 -17.29 5.02 26.23
C GLY A 234 -16.05 5.23 27.10
N LYS A 235 -16.23 5.01 28.41
CA LYS A 235 -15.19 5.16 29.45
C LYS A 235 -15.29 4.02 30.46
N GLY A 236 -14.17 3.67 31.09
CA GLY A 236 -14.12 2.65 32.14
C GLY A 236 -14.56 1.27 31.64
N LYS A 237 -15.47 0.61 32.36
CA LYS A 237 -15.98 -0.72 32.02
C LYS A 237 -16.84 -0.77 30.75
N ASN A 238 -17.31 0.39 30.25
CA ASN A 238 -18.12 0.50 29.04
C ASN A 238 -17.28 0.85 27.80
N LYS A 239 -15.95 0.68 27.86
CA LYS A 239 -15.05 0.94 26.74
C LYS A 239 -15.31 -0.09 25.64
N CYS A 240 -15.79 0.37 24.50
CA CYS A 240 -15.95 -0.43 23.29
C CYS A 240 -14.98 0.08 22.22
N VAL A 241 -14.37 -0.84 21.47
CA VAL A 241 -13.53 -0.51 20.32
C VAL A 241 -14.31 -0.90 19.08
N ARG A 242 -14.49 0.03 18.15
CA ARG A 242 -15.09 -0.24 16.85
C ARG A 242 -14.29 0.40 15.74
N LYS A 243 -14.50 -0.06 14.51
CA LYS A 243 -13.93 0.56 13.32
C LYS A 243 -14.55 1.94 13.08
N ASP A 244 -13.70 2.90 12.73
CA ASP A 244 -14.10 4.25 12.33
C ASP A 244 -14.59 4.23 10.89
N TYR A 245 -15.90 4.07 10.72
CA TYR A 245 -16.61 4.33 9.48
C TYR A 245 -17.44 5.61 9.60
N TYR A 246 -17.46 6.45 8.56
CA TYR A 246 -18.25 7.68 8.49
C TYR A 246 -19.73 7.44 8.76
N ARG A 247 -20.30 6.43 8.09
CA ARG A 247 -21.72 6.07 8.22
C ARG A 247 -21.93 4.87 9.14
N ARG A 248 -21.02 4.65 10.10
CA ARG A 248 -20.95 3.50 11.04
C ARG A 248 -20.73 2.12 10.40
N GLN A 249 -20.88 2.00 9.09
CA GLN A 249 -20.59 0.80 8.32
C GLN A 249 -19.97 1.18 6.97
N PRO A 250 -19.17 0.30 6.35
CA PRO A 250 -18.71 0.48 4.99
C PRO A 250 -19.90 0.37 4.02
N GLN A 251 -19.84 1.08 2.89
CA GLN A 251 -20.84 1.02 1.84
C GLN A 251 -20.61 -0.18 0.90
N PHE A 252 -19.41 -0.75 0.95
CA PHE A 252 -19.05 -2.01 0.30
C PHE A 252 -18.04 -2.74 1.19
N ASP A 253 -18.23 -4.04 1.40
CA ASP A 253 -17.33 -4.88 2.18
C ASP A 253 -17.02 -6.17 1.42
N LEU A 254 -15.79 -6.25 0.93
CA LEU A 254 -15.16 -7.45 0.42
C LEU A 254 -14.02 -7.83 1.38
N ASN A 255 -14.31 -8.78 2.27
CA ASN A 255 -13.39 -9.19 3.33
C ASN A 255 -12.41 -10.29 2.86
N ALA A 256 -11.43 -10.62 3.71
CA ALA A 256 -10.41 -11.64 3.43
C ALA A 256 -10.99 -13.02 3.14
N VAL A 257 -12.04 -13.41 3.86
CA VAL A 257 -12.67 -14.75 3.75
C VAL A 257 -13.39 -14.85 2.42
N ASP A 258 -14.22 -13.86 2.08
CA ASP A 258 -14.94 -13.82 0.80
C ASP A 258 -13.94 -13.76 -0.37
N SER A 259 -12.91 -12.93 -0.26
CA SER A 259 -11.86 -12.82 -1.29
C SER A 259 -11.14 -14.15 -1.54
N PHE A 260 -10.89 -14.93 -0.49
CA PHE A 260 -10.27 -16.24 -0.58
C PHE A 260 -11.24 -17.28 -1.15
N ASN A 261 -12.48 -17.33 -0.62
CA ASN A 261 -13.51 -18.29 -1.04
C ASN A 261 -13.92 -18.11 -2.50
N ASP A 262 -13.97 -16.87 -2.97
CA ASP A 262 -14.29 -16.50 -4.35
C ASP A 262 -13.07 -16.65 -5.30
N GLY A 263 -11.91 -17.08 -4.78
CA GLY A 263 -10.69 -17.29 -5.58
C GLY A 263 -10.07 -15.99 -6.13
N LEU A 264 -10.39 -14.84 -5.54
CA LEU A 264 -9.89 -13.53 -5.98
C LEU A 264 -8.45 -13.28 -5.56
N VAL A 265 -7.97 -13.99 -4.53
CA VAL A 265 -6.60 -13.93 -4.03
C VAL A 265 -5.97 -15.32 -4.00
N LYS A 266 -4.65 -15.38 -4.07
CA LYS A 266 -3.91 -16.65 -3.99
C LYS A 266 -4.03 -17.24 -2.60
N GLY A 267 -4.17 -18.56 -2.54
CA GLY A 267 -4.07 -19.29 -1.28
C GLY A 267 -2.66 -19.22 -0.67
N ILE A 268 -2.58 -19.45 0.64
CA ILE A 268 -1.33 -19.42 1.39
C ILE A 268 -0.96 -20.85 1.74
N ASP A 269 0.21 -21.28 1.29
CA ASP A 269 0.87 -22.51 1.74
C ASP A 269 2.08 -22.11 2.58
N ILE A 270 2.08 -22.49 3.86
CA ILE A 270 3.11 -22.10 4.82
C ILE A 270 3.99 -23.30 5.08
N TYR A 271 5.27 -23.13 4.77
CA TYR A 271 6.27 -24.15 5.01
C TYR A 271 7.25 -23.70 6.10
N TYR A 272 7.44 -24.55 7.09
CA TYR A 272 8.44 -24.40 8.14
C TYR A 272 9.50 -25.48 7.93
N PRO A 273 10.78 -25.13 7.70
CA PRO A 273 11.84 -26.13 7.68
C PRO A 273 11.84 -26.92 9.00
N ASN A 274 12.07 -28.22 8.90
CA ASN A 274 12.14 -29.10 10.06
C ASN A 274 13.33 -28.71 10.94
N LEU A 275 13.06 -28.00 12.04
CA LEU A 275 14.00 -27.85 13.14
C LEU A 275 14.05 -29.16 13.94
N PRO A 276 15.23 -29.62 14.37
CA PRO A 276 15.32 -30.64 15.40
C PRO A 276 14.50 -30.24 16.63
N GLU A 277 13.79 -31.18 17.27
CA GLU A 277 12.90 -30.88 18.41
C GLU A 277 13.61 -30.08 19.53
N GLU A 278 14.90 -30.37 19.77
CA GLU A 278 15.72 -29.62 20.74
C GLU A 278 15.83 -28.13 20.41
N GLN A 279 16.02 -27.77 19.13
CA GLN A 279 16.13 -26.38 18.70
C GLN A 279 14.77 -25.69 18.66
N ALA A 280 13.72 -26.41 18.26
CA ALA A 280 12.35 -25.89 18.26
C ALA A 280 11.84 -25.61 19.69
N ASN A 281 12.22 -26.46 20.66
CA ASN A 281 11.89 -26.28 22.08
C ASN A 281 12.75 -25.21 22.77
N ASN A 282 13.86 -24.80 22.16
CA ASN A 282 14.69 -23.69 22.64
C ASN A 282 14.02 -22.35 22.31
N ARG A 283 12.87 -22.03 22.92
CA ARG A 283 12.09 -20.82 22.64
C ARG A 283 12.21 -19.80 23.78
N TYR A 284 12.64 -18.59 23.46
CA TYR A 284 12.58 -17.43 24.36
C TYR A 284 11.31 -16.63 24.09
N ILE A 285 10.63 -16.18 25.14
CA ILE A 285 9.49 -15.27 25.08
C ILE A 285 9.97 -13.88 25.49
N VAL A 286 9.59 -12.86 24.73
CA VAL A 286 9.78 -11.46 25.10
C VAL A 286 8.85 -11.16 26.29
N ASP A 287 9.42 -11.10 27.48
CA ASP A 287 8.66 -10.85 28.71
C ASP A 287 8.34 -9.35 28.86
N SER A 288 9.33 -8.50 28.52
CA SER A 288 9.12 -7.07 28.36
C SER A 288 10.10 -6.48 27.34
N VAL A 289 9.67 -5.41 26.68
CA VAL A 289 10.51 -4.67 25.74
C VAL A 289 10.21 -3.18 25.84
N THR A 290 11.26 -2.39 26.01
CA THR A 290 11.18 -0.93 26.17
C THR A 290 11.95 -0.24 25.05
N ALA A 291 12.33 1.03 25.20
CA ALA A 291 13.23 1.67 24.24
C ALA A 291 14.71 1.35 24.50
N LYS A 292 15.05 0.87 25.70
CA LYS A 292 16.44 0.73 26.16
C LYS A 292 16.81 -0.67 26.63
N LYS A 293 15.81 -1.55 26.80
CA LYS A 293 15.99 -2.87 27.38
C LYS A 293 15.02 -3.87 26.76
N LEU A 294 15.52 -5.08 26.55
CA LEU A 294 14.80 -6.28 26.16
C LEU A 294 14.97 -7.33 27.27
N ILE A 295 13.87 -7.92 27.72
CA ILE A 295 13.88 -9.04 28.67
C ILE A 295 13.34 -10.28 27.97
N LEU A 296 14.18 -11.31 27.88
CA LEU A 296 13.86 -12.60 27.31
C LEU A 296 13.69 -13.65 28.42
N ARG A 297 12.63 -14.46 28.34
CA ARG A 297 12.33 -15.51 29.31
C ARG A 297 12.23 -16.86 28.63
N ARG A 298 12.94 -17.86 29.17
CA ARG A 298 12.84 -19.27 28.77
C ARG A 298 12.70 -20.12 30.03
N GLY A 299 11.48 -20.57 30.32
CA GLY A 299 11.18 -21.25 31.59
C GLY A 299 11.51 -20.36 32.79
N SER A 300 12.46 -20.78 33.63
CA SER A 300 12.98 -20.02 34.77
C SER A 300 14.16 -19.10 34.44
N LYS A 301 14.76 -19.22 33.25
CA LYS A 301 15.89 -18.37 32.82
C LYS A 301 15.35 -17.04 32.33
N ILE A 302 15.85 -15.94 32.91
CA ILE A 302 15.57 -14.56 32.49
C ILE A 302 16.89 -13.96 32.04
N ALA A 303 16.90 -13.37 30.84
CA ALA A 303 18.05 -12.68 30.29
C ALA A 303 17.67 -11.25 29.94
N GLU A 304 18.51 -10.30 30.32
CA GLU A 304 18.38 -8.88 29.99
C GLU A 304 19.37 -8.54 28.88
N VAL A 305 18.90 -7.81 27.86
CA VAL A 305 19.71 -7.34 26.73
C VAL A 305 19.54 -5.82 26.62
N GLY A 306 20.65 -5.10 26.76
CA GLY A 306 20.77 -3.66 26.58
C GLY A 306 20.92 -3.25 25.12
N VAL A 307 20.83 -1.94 24.85
CA VAL A 307 21.00 -1.41 23.49
C VAL A 307 22.44 -1.64 23.01
N GLY A 308 22.57 -2.26 21.83
CA GLY A 308 23.87 -2.64 21.23
C GLY A 308 24.46 -3.94 21.77
N GLU A 309 23.77 -4.63 22.69
CA GLU A 309 24.20 -5.97 23.14
C GLU A 309 23.70 -7.05 22.16
N ASN A 310 24.55 -8.05 21.93
CA ASN A 310 24.29 -9.12 20.97
C ASN A 310 23.43 -10.22 21.61
N LEU A 311 22.41 -10.68 20.89
CA LEU A 311 21.55 -11.78 21.35
C LEU A 311 22.32 -13.12 21.46
N ALA A 312 23.45 -13.28 20.76
CA ALA A 312 24.35 -14.41 20.89
C ALA A 312 24.90 -14.57 22.32
N ASP A 313 25.00 -13.49 23.09
CA ASP A 313 25.46 -13.52 24.49
C ASP A 313 24.41 -14.15 25.43
N VAL A 314 23.13 -14.15 25.03
CA VAL A 314 22.03 -14.77 25.78
C VAL A 314 21.97 -16.29 25.53
N ASP A 315 22.11 -16.66 24.26
CA ASP A 315 22.09 -18.03 23.78
C ASP A 315 22.91 -18.14 22.50
N ALA A 316 23.91 -19.02 22.47
CA ALA A 316 24.78 -19.22 21.32
C ALA A 316 24.01 -19.64 20.05
N GLY A 317 22.77 -20.12 20.19
CA GLY A 317 21.91 -20.41 19.05
C GLY A 317 21.46 -19.17 18.27
N PHE A 318 21.52 -17.96 18.84
CA PHE A 318 21.30 -16.71 18.11
C PHE A 318 22.54 -16.39 17.26
N GLU A 319 22.81 -17.22 16.25
CA GLU A 319 23.94 -17.00 15.36
C GLU A 319 23.76 -15.69 14.58
N GLY A 320 24.83 -14.87 14.49
CA GLY A 320 24.85 -13.60 13.79
C GLY A 320 25.19 -12.39 14.67
N SER A 321 25.26 -11.21 14.06
CA SER A 321 25.46 -9.92 14.74
C SER A 321 24.12 -9.23 15.03
N ILE A 322 23.16 -9.99 15.55
CA ILE A 322 21.83 -9.46 15.87
C ILE A 322 21.90 -8.82 17.25
N GLU A 323 21.77 -7.51 17.27
CA GLU A 323 21.83 -6.70 18.46
C GLU A 323 20.45 -6.14 18.76
N TYR A 324 20.22 -5.81 20.02
CA TYR A 324 19.05 -5.02 20.36
C TYR A 324 19.30 -3.55 20.01
N ALA A 325 18.67 -3.05 18.93
CA ALA A 325 18.87 -1.69 18.41
C ALA A 325 18.18 -0.61 19.27
N GLY A 326 17.35 -1.01 20.24
CA GLY A 326 16.53 -0.10 21.03
C GLY A 326 15.22 0.23 20.33
N SER A 327 14.40 1.08 20.96
CA SER A 327 13.05 1.43 20.46
C SER A 327 12.17 0.22 20.11
N LYS A 328 12.31 -0.87 20.88
CA LYS A 328 11.65 -2.17 20.64
C LYS A 328 12.04 -2.87 19.33
N MET A 329 13.20 -2.59 18.77
CA MET A 329 13.67 -3.24 17.53
C MET A 329 15.00 -3.98 17.74
N LEU A 330 15.20 -5.03 16.96
CA LEU A 330 16.51 -5.66 16.73
C LEU A 330 17.24 -4.96 15.57
N SER A 331 18.55 -5.23 15.41
CA SER A 331 19.39 -4.66 14.36
C SER A 331 18.99 -5.07 12.94
N ASN A 332 18.13 -6.07 12.79
CA ASN A 332 17.54 -6.52 11.53
C ASN A 332 16.12 -5.95 11.30
N ASP A 333 15.77 -4.86 11.97
CA ASP A 333 14.47 -4.17 11.91
C ASP A 333 13.28 -5.00 12.41
N LEU A 334 13.51 -6.11 13.11
CA LEU A 334 12.43 -6.88 13.75
C LEU A 334 11.87 -6.09 14.95
N GLU A 335 10.63 -5.61 14.82
CA GLU A 335 9.90 -5.01 15.93
C GLU A 335 9.43 -6.10 16.91
N LEU A 336 9.74 -5.90 18.18
CA LEU A 336 9.47 -6.82 19.26
C LEU A 336 8.25 -6.37 20.06
N GLU A 337 7.38 -7.32 20.38
CA GLU A 337 6.25 -7.12 21.28
C GLU A 337 6.31 -8.08 22.47
N ALA A 338 5.76 -7.67 23.61
CA ALA A 338 5.62 -8.55 24.75
C ALA A 338 4.75 -9.76 24.39
N GLY A 339 5.24 -10.97 24.68
CA GLY A 339 4.63 -12.23 24.28
C GLY A 339 5.15 -12.81 22.95
N MET A 340 5.94 -12.05 22.18
CA MET A 340 6.60 -12.56 20.98
C MET A 340 7.58 -13.67 21.33
N ALA A 341 7.71 -14.66 20.46
CA ALA A 341 8.65 -15.74 20.63
C ALA A 341 9.81 -15.67 19.65
N LEU A 342 11.01 -15.84 20.20
CA LEU A 342 12.26 -15.93 19.46
C LEU A 342 12.83 -17.33 19.62
N VAL A 343 13.10 -18.00 18.51
CA VAL A 343 13.74 -19.30 18.48
C VAL A 343 15.17 -19.07 18.00
N PRO A 344 16.21 -19.22 18.85
CA PRO A 344 17.60 -18.95 18.46
C PRO A 344 17.99 -19.71 17.19
N GLY A 345 17.61 -21.00 17.09
CA GLY A 345 17.91 -21.84 15.93
C GLY A 345 17.40 -21.31 14.58
N THR A 346 16.41 -20.39 14.54
CA THR A 346 15.97 -19.79 13.28
C THR A 346 16.92 -18.72 12.74
N PHE A 347 17.84 -18.25 13.56
CA PHE A 347 18.88 -17.29 13.18
C PHE A 347 20.16 -17.99 12.70
N GLY A 348 20.26 -19.31 12.89
CA GLY A 348 21.37 -20.13 12.42
C GLY A 348 21.53 -20.09 10.90
N ALA A 349 22.78 -20.01 10.43
CA ALA A 349 23.08 -20.05 8.99
C ALA A 349 22.58 -21.36 8.36
N SER A 350 22.60 -22.46 9.14
CA SER A 350 22.08 -23.77 8.74
C SER A 350 20.56 -23.77 8.52
N TYR A 351 19.78 -23.07 9.35
CA TYR A 351 18.33 -22.96 9.17
C TYR A 351 17.97 -22.06 7.99
N GLN A 352 18.69 -20.95 7.82
CA GLN A 352 18.50 -20.08 6.66
C GLN A 352 18.87 -20.80 5.35
N GLU A 353 19.92 -21.62 5.35
CA GLU A 353 20.25 -22.50 4.21
C GLU A 353 19.10 -23.46 3.88
N LEU A 354 18.47 -24.08 4.89
CA LEU A 354 17.29 -24.94 4.68
C LEU A 354 16.11 -24.18 4.07
N ILE A 355 15.80 -22.97 4.55
CA ILE A 355 14.75 -22.13 3.95
C ILE A 355 15.05 -21.88 2.47
N ILE A 356 16.30 -21.55 2.13
CA ILE A 356 16.70 -21.25 0.75
C ILE A 356 16.59 -22.51 -0.11
N GLN A 357 17.08 -23.65 0.37
CA GLN A 357 17.00 -24.92 -0.35
C GLN A 357 15.54 -25.29 -0.63
N ASP A 358 14.68 -25.25 0.38
CA ASP A 358 13.26 -25.58 0.22
C ASP A 358 12.53 -24.57 -0.68
N ALA A 359 12.87 -23.28 -0.61
CA ALA A 359 12.33 -22.27 -1.50
C ALA A 359 12.76 -22.48 -2.97
N ILE A 360 14.01 -22.90 -3.21
CA ILE A 360 14.50 -23.27 -4.55
C ILE A 360 13.77 -24.51 -5.05
N ASP A 361 13.63 -25.55 -4.22
CA ASP A 361 12.92 -26.77 -4.58
C ASP A 361 11.47 -26.48 -4.97
N LYS A 362 10.74 -25.75 -4.11
CA LYS A 362 9.36 -25.35 -4.38
C LYS A 362 9.23 -24.41 -5.59
N HIS A 363 10.22 -23.55 -5.84
CA HIS A 363 10.22 -22.70 -7.02
C HIS A 363 10.21 -23.55 -8.30
N PHE A 364 11.10 -24.54 -8.40
CA PHE A 364 11.17 -25.39 -9.58
C PHE A 364 9.96 -26.32 -9.73
N ASP A 365 9.45 -26.88 -8.63
CA ASP A 365 8.21 -27.68 -8.67
C ASP A 365 7.04 -26.86 -9.24
N THR A 366 6.91 -25.61 -8.76
CA THR A 366 5.86 -24.68 -9.19
C THR A 366 6.10 -24.15 -10.60
N GLU A 367 7.34 -23.84 -10.97
CA GLU A 367 7.73 -23.41 -12.31
C GLU A 367 7.44 -24.48 -13.35
N GLN A 368 7.76 -25.75 -13.08
CA GLN A 368 7.43 -26.85 -13.97
C GLN A 368 5.91 -26.95 -14.19
N ALA A 369 5.12 -26.92 -13.11
CA ALA A 369 3.66 -26.97 -13.21
C ALA A 369 3.08 -25.79 -14.00
N ASN A 370 3.62 -24.58 -13.80
CA ASN A 370 3.15 -23.35 -14.44
C ASN A 370 3.61 -23.20 -15.90
N PHE A 371 4.81 -23.66 -16.23
CA PHE A 371 5.45 -23.46 -17.53
C PHE A 371 5.18 -24.61 -18.50
N LEU A 372 5.11 -25.85 -17.99
CA LEU A 372 4.86 -27.08 -18.77
C LEU A 372 3.38 -27.49 -18.77
N ARG A 373 2.47 -26.64 -18.31
CA ARG A 373 1.04 -26.92 -18.35
C ARG A 373 0.62 -27.34 -19.77
N SER A 374 -0.15 -28.42 -19.86
CA SER A 374 -0.59 -28.98 -21.14
C SER A 374 -1.29 -27.91 -21.95
N ASN A 375 -0.75 -27.61 -23.12
CA ASN A 375 -1.47 -26.89 -24.16
C ASN A 375 -2.54 -27.84 -24.71
N GLU A 376 -3.61 -28.05 -23.95
CA GLU A 376 -4.80 -28.72 -24.47
C GLU A 376 -5.27 -27.92 -25.71
N PRO A 377 -5.54 -28.59 -26.86
CA PRO A 377 -5.95 -27.92 -28.10
C PRO A 377 -7.15 -26.97 -27.93
N GLU A 378 -7.97 -27.22 -26.90
CA GLU A 378 -9.17 -26.44 -26.60
C GLU A 378 -8.93 -25.25 -25.66
N ASN A 379 -7.78 -25.16 -24.96
CA ASN A 379 -7.62 -24.21 -23.85
C ASN A 379 -6.43 -23.25 -23.95
N ASN A 380 -5.59 -23.35 -25.00
CA ASN A 380 -4.46 -22.46 -25.35
C ASN A 380 -3.80 -21.75 -24.14
N ALA A 381 -3.54 -22.49 -23.07
CA ALA A 381 -3.20 -21.90 -21.79
C ALA A 381 -1.78 -21.30 -21.91
N PRO A 382 -1.59 -19.98 -21.73
CA PRO A 382 -0.29 -19.33 -21.99
C PRO A 382 0.82 -19.91 -21.08
N ARG A 383 2.12 -19.70 -21.25
CA ARG A 383 3.05 -20.15 -20.18
C ARG A 383 3.02 -19.16 -19.02
N ILE A 384 3.04 -19.63 -17.77
CA ILE A 384 3.14 -18.75 -16.59
C ILE A 384 4.58 -18.81 -16.06
N LYS A 385 5.20 -17.63 -15.91
CA LYS A 385 6.51 -17.50 -15.28
C LYS A 385 6.35 -17.41 -13.76
N THR A 386 6.91 -18.38 -13.03
CA THR A 386 6.98 -18.34 -11.56
C THR A 386 8.06 -17.35 -11.11
N LEU A 387 7.81 -16.67 -9.99
CA LEU A 387 8.76 -15.75 -9.35
C LEU A 387 8.87 -16.12 -7.87
N SER A 388 10.07 -16.07 -7.32
CA SER A 388 10.32 -16.16 -5.88
C SER A 388 10.91 -14.85 -5.37
N LEU A 389 10.47 -14.41 -4.20
CA LEU A 389 10.94 -13.20 -3.53
C LEU A 389 11.52 -13.58 -2.17
N PHE A 390 12.79 -13.24 -1.95
CA PHE A 390 13.46 -13.42 -0.67
C PHE A 390 13.57 -12.07 0.04
N PHE A 391 13.13 -12.03 1.30
CA PHE A 391 13.41 -10.91 2.20
C PHE A 391 14.67 -11.23 2.99
N ILE A 392 15.66 -10.34 2.90
CA ILE A 392 16.98 -10.52 3.49
C ILE A 392 17.23 -9.41 4.51
N ASP A 393 17.98 -9.74 5.55
CA ASP A 393 18.35 -8.85 6.65
C ASP A 393 19.49 -7.88 6.26
N SER A 394 20.37 -8.29 5.34
CA SER A 394 21.54 -7.52 4.94
C SER A 394 21.72 -7.49 3.43
N ILE A 395 21.78 -6.30 2.85
CA ILE A 395 22.09 -6.15 1.41
C ILE A 395 23.51 -6.65 1.11
N LYS A 396 24.45 -6.50 2.05
CA LYS A 396 25.85 -6.91 1.88
C LYS A 396 26.00 -8.43 1.78
N SER A 397 25.22 -9.18 2.56
CA SER A 397 25.29 -10.65 2.56
C SER A 397 25.00 -11.28 1.19
N TYR A 398 24.26 -10.56 0.33
CA TYR A 398 23.95 -10.99 -1.03
C TYR A 398 24.73 -10.25 -2.12
N ARG A 399 25.06 -8.96 -1.95
CA ARG A 399 25.73 -8.18 -3.01
C ARG A 399 27.24 -8.36 -3.08
N ASP A 400 27.89 -8.64 -1.96
CA ASP A 400 29.34 -8.83 -1.93
C ASP A 400 29.71 -10.18 -2.58
N ASP A 401 30.85 -10.26 -3.26
CA ASP A 401 31.24 -11.47 -3.99
C ASP A 401 31.48 -12.67 -3.06
N GLU A 402 31.94 -12.41 -1.84
CA GLU A 402 32.08 -13.42 -0.77
C GLU A 402 30.92 -13.37 0.24
N GLY A 403 29.80 -12.74 -0.13
CA GLY A 403 28.60 -12.71 0.69
C GLY A 403 28.07 -14.13 0.93
N TRP A 404 27.97 -14.54 2.20
CA TRP A 404 27.61 -15.90 2.56
C TRP A 404 26.26 -16.35 1.94
N LEU A 405 25.29 -15.43 1.84
CA LEU A 405 23.96 -15.71 1.30
C LEU A 405 24.01 -15.92 -0.21
N LYS A 406 24.80 -15.11 -0.93
CA LYS A 406 25.05 -15.25 -2.38
C LYS A 406 25.69 -16.60 -2.68
N VAL A 407 26.81 -16.91 -2.01
CA VAL A 407 27.56 -18.15 -2.20
C VAL A 407 26.68 -19.37 -1.91
N THR A 408 25.89 -19.31 -0.84
CA THR A 408 24.97 -20.38 -0.46
C THR A 408 23.87 -20.55 -1.51
N PHE A 409 23.19 -19.47 -1.89
CA PHE A 409 22.12 -19.51 -2.89
C PHE A 409 22.62 -20.05 -4.24
N GLU A 410 23.74 -19.56 -4.75
CA GLU A 410 24.31 -20.00 -6.04
C GLU A 410 24.71 -21.48 -6.01
N ARG A 411 25.31 -21.94 -4.90
CA ARG A 411 25.66 -23.37 -4.71
C ARG A 411 24.42 -24.25 -4.73
N LEU A 412 23.38 -23.92 -3.95
CA LEU A 412 22.14 -24.70 -3.88
C LEU A 412 21.40 -24.70 -5.21
N LEU A 413 21.30 -23.54 -5.86
CA LEU A 413 20.69 -23.39 -7.17
C LEU A 413 21.41 -24.23 -8.21
N LYS A 414 22.75 -24.17 -8.27
CA LYS A 414 23.55 -24.97 -9.21
C LYS A 414 23.35 -26.46 -8.98
N LYS A 415 23.35 -26.90 -7.72
CA LYS A 415 23.07 -28.31 -7.35
C LYS A 415 21.70 -28.76 -7.87
N LYS A 416 20.64 -27.97 -7.65
CA LYS A 416 19.29 -28.28 -8.11
C LYS A 416 19.20 -28.31 -9.63
N LEU A 417 19.81 -27.35 -10.32
CA LEU A 417 19.83 -27.29 -11.79
C LEU A 417 20.52 -28.53 -12.39
N THR A 418 21.70 -28.91 -11.89
CA THR A 418 22.39 -30.10 -12.37
C THR A 418 21.54 -31.35 -12.18
N GLN A 419 20.93 -31.51 -10.99
CA GLN A 419 20.03 -32.63 -10.73
C GLN A 419 18.84 -32.69 -11.72
N LEU A 420 18.17 -31.55 -11.94
CA LEU A 420 17.03 -31.49 -12.87
C LEU A 420 17.45 -31.78 -14.31
N ILE A 421 18.58 -31.25 -14.78
CA ILE A 421 19.10 -31.52 -16.12
C ILE A 421 19.36 -33.00 -16.31
N ASP A 422 20.03 -33.66 -15.35
CA ASP A 422 20.30 -35.09 -15.39
C ASP A 422 19.00 -35.91 -15.42
N ASP A 423 18.01 -35.53 -14.60
CA ASP A 423 16.70 -36.20 -14.55
C ASP A 423 15.93 -36.05 -15.86
N TYR A 424 16.00 -34.90 -16.52
CA TYR A 424 15.35 -34.69 -17.83
C TYR A 424 16.08 -35.43 -18.95
N GLN A 425 17.42 -35.45 -18.96
CA GLN A 425 18.20 -36.17 -19.97
C GLN A 425 17.99 -37.68 -19.91
N ARG A 426 17.68 -38.25 -18.73
CA ARG A 426 17.36 -39.68 -18.55
C ARG A 426 15.92 -40.03 -18.94
N LYS A 427 15.02 -39.04 -18.98
CA LYS A 427 13.59 -39.24 -19.28
C LYS A 427 13.26 -39.07 -20.77
N THR A 428 14.10 -38.36 -21.53
CA THR A 428 14.18 -38.42 -23.00
C THR A 428 14.96 -39.63 -23.45
#